data_AF-A0ABD5MYK5-F1
#
_entry.id   AF-A0ABD5MYK5-F1
#
_cell.length_a   1.000
_cell.length_b   1.000
_cell.length_c   1.000
_cell.angle_alpha   90.00
_cell.angle_beta   90.00
_cell.angle_gamma   90.00
#
_symmetry.space_group_name_H-M   'P 1'
#
loop_
_entity.id
_entity.type
_entity.pdbx_description
1 polymer ?
#
loop_
_entity_poly.entity_id
_entity_poly.type
_entity_poly.pdbx_seq_one_letter_code
_entity_poly.pdbx_strand_id
1 'polypeptide(L)' 'MKKDDKSSWATGGGLMLGLGIGFFFLPESPMSFVGSLLAGLGLGLITSALISKK' A
#
# COMPACT_ATOMS: atom_id res chain seq x y z
N MET A 1 18.84 -8.33 12.82
CA MET A 1 17.89 -7.44 12.11
C MET A 1 16.53 -7.56 12.78
N LYS A 2 15.97 -6.43 13.23
CA LYS A 2 14.75 -6.36 14.05
C LYS A 2 13.54 -6.69 13.18
N LYS A 3 12.56 -7.43 13.71
CA LYS A 3 11.32 -7.83 13.01
C LYS A 3 10.51 -6.67 12.42
N ASP A 4 10.76 -5.45 12.91
CA ASP A 4 10.11 -4.20 12.52
C ASP A 4 10.30 -3.83 11.03
N ASP A 5 11.48 -4.12 10.48
CA ASP A 5 11.86 -3.68 9.12
C ASP A 5 10.98 -4.30 8.03
N LYS A 6 10.57 -5.57 8.20
CA LYS A 6 9.81 -6.30 7.19
C LYS A 6 8.34 -5.84 7.13
N SER A 7 7.78 -5.43 8.27
CA SER A 7 6.41 -4.93 8.37
C SER A 7 6.28 -3.53 7.78
N SER A 8 7.23 -2.66 8.12
CA SER A 8 7.33 -1.31 7.55
C SER A 8 7.55 -1.34 6.04
N TRP A 9 8.40 -2.24 5.55
CA TRP A 9 8.65 -2.41 4.11
C TRP A 9 7.44 -2.96 3.34
N ALA A 10 6.64 -3.85 3.95
CA ALA A 10 5.40 -4.34 3.34
C ALA A 10 4.33 -3.24 3.22
N THR A 11 4.19 -2.39 4.25
CA THR A 11 3.28 -1.24 4.20
C THR A 11 3.73 -0.21 3.17
N GLY A 12 5.03 0.13 3.17
CA GLY A 12 5.63 1.06 2.21
C GLY A 12 5.53 0.57 0.76
N GLY A 13 5.75 -0.73 0.53
CA GLY A 13 5.63 -1.35 -0.79
C GLY A 13 4.17 -1.38 -1.30
N GLY A 14 3.21 -1.71 -0.44
CA GLY A 14 1.77 -1.65 -0.79
C GLY A 14 1.31 -0.23 -1.11
N LEU A 15 1.81 0.76 -0.37
CA LEU A 15 1.59 2.18 -0.64
C LEU A 15 2.18 2.61 -1.98
N MET A 16 3.45 2.30 -2.27
CA MET A 16 4.08 2.66 -3.56
C MET A 16 3.37 2.03 -4.76
N LEU A 17 2.89 0.80 -4.63
CA LEU A 17 2.09 0.15 -5.68
C LEU A 17 0.75 0.85 -5.89
N GLY A 18 0.02 1.16 -4.81
CA GLY A 18 -1.24 1.91 -4.89
C GLY A 18 -1.08 3.31 -5.46
N LEU A 19 -0.01 4.02 -5.05
CA LEU A 19 0.34 5.34 -5.58
C LEU A 19 0.75 5.29 -7.04
N GLY A 20 1.54 4.30 -7.45
CA GLY A 20 1.97 4.13 -8.84
C GLY A 20 0.81 3.84 -9.80
N ILE A 21 -0.08 2.92 -9.40
CA ILE A 21 -1.29 2.58 -10.18
C ILE A 21 -2.28 3.76 -10.17
N GLY A 22 -2.44 4.44 -9.03
CA GLY A 22 -3.29 5.60 -8.91
C GLY A 22 -2.83 6.75 -9.80
N PHE A 23 -1.54 7.07 -9.82
CA PHE A 23 -1.00 8.21 -10.59
C PHE A 23 -1.28 8.07 -12.10
N PHE A 24 -1.39 6.84 -12.59
CA PHE A 24 -1.78 6.54 -13.97
C PHE A 24 -3.28 6.79 -14.25
N PHE A 25 -4.13 6.74 -13.21
CA PHE A 25 -5.57 6.98 -13.27
C PHE A 25 -5.97 8.45 -12.99
N LEU A 26 -5.03 9.27 -12.54
CA LEU A 26 -5.22 10.70 -12.29
C LEU A 26 -5.74 11.52 -13.50
N PRO A 27 -5.39 11.22 -14.78
CA PRO A 27 -5.93 11.95 -15.92
C PRO A 27 -7.39 11.58 -16.27
N GLU A 28 -7.92 10.47 -15.77
CA GLU A 28 -9.27 9.97 -16.10
C GLU A 28 -10.28 10.26 -14.99
N SER A 29 -9.93 10.01 -13.72
CA SER A 29 -10.79 10.36 -12.59
C SER A 29 -10.06 10.32 -11.24
N PRO A 30 -10.14 11.39 -10.42
CA PRO A 30 -9.50 11.43 -9.10
C PRO A 30 -10.11 10.41 -8.11
N MET A 31 -11.34 9.96 -8.33
CA MET A 31 -11.99 8.96 -7.47
C MET A 31 -11.36 7.57 -7.62
N SER A 32 -10.92 7.22 -8.84
CA SER A 32 -10.19 5.97 -9.12
C SER A 32 -8.76 6.00 -8.58
N PHE A 33 -8.13 7.18 -8.58
CA PHE A 33 -6.86 7.42 -7.87
C PHE A 33 -7.00 7.12 -6.38
N VAL A 34 -8.01 7.69 -5.72
CA VAL A 34 -8.24 7.46 -4.29
C VAL A 34 -8.58 5.99 -3.99
N GLY A 35 -9.35 5.33 -4.86
CA GLY A 35 -9.70 3.91 -4.73
C GLY A 35 -8.49 2.98 -4.82
N SER A 36 -7.61 3.19 -5.78
CA SER A 36 -6.37 2.40 -5.93
C SER A 36 -5.36 2.68 -4.81
N LEU A 37 -5.32 3.91 -4.32
CA LEU A 37 -4.48 4.30 -3.17
C LEU A 37 -4.99 3.65 -1.87
N LEU A 38 -6.31 3.66 -1.61
CA LEU A 38 -6.95 2.96 -0.50
C LEU A 38 -6.78 1.44 -0.59
N ALA A 39 -6.89 0.86 -1.79
CA ALA A 39 -6.69 -0.57 -2.00
C ALA A 39 -5.22 -0.99 -1.73
N GLY A 40 -4.25 -0.22 -2.21
CA GLY A 40 -2.82 -0.44 -1.95
C GLY A 40 -2.46 -0.27 -0.47
N LEU A 41 -3.02 0.75 0.21
CA LEU A 41 -2.87 0.94 1.66
C LEU A 41 -3.50 -0.21 2.45
N GLY A 42 -4.72 -0.61 2.09
CA GLY A 42 -5.44 -1.70 2.74
C GLY A 42 -4.68 -3.01 2.66
N LEU A 43 -4.20 -3.39 1.47
CA LEU A 43 -3.37 -4.58 1.28
C LEU A 43 -2.03 -4.48 2.03
N GLY A 44 -1.37 -3.32 1.99
CA GLY A 44 -0.09 -3.07 2.69
C GLY A 44 -0.22 -3.23 4.20
N LEU A 45 -1.29 -2.67 4.79
CA LEU A 45 -1.59 -2.77 6.22
C LEU A 45 -1.98 -4.17 6.64
N ILE A 46 -2.81 -4.89 5.86
CA ILE A 46 -3.17 -6.29 6.16
C ILE A 46 -1.90 -7.16 6.13
N THR A 47 -1.06 -7.00 5.11
CA THR A 47 0.18 -7.77 4.97
C THR A 47 1.17 -7.47 6.09
N SER A 48 1.31 -6.19 6.45
CA SER A 48 2.13 -5.75 7.59
C SER A 48 1.61 -6.27 8.92
N ALA A 49 0.30 -6.21 9.16
CA ALA A 49 -0.32 -6.74 10.37
C ALA A 49 -0.12 -8.26 10.52
N LEU A 50 -0.25 -9.02 9.43
CA LEU A 50 0.00 -10.46 9.40
C LEU A 50 1.47 -10.80 9.67
N ILE A 51 2.41 -10.02 9.13
CA ILE A 51 3.85 -10.17 9.38
C ILE A 51 4.22 -9.77 10.81
N SER A 52 3.63 -8.69 11.34
CA SER A 52 3.90 -8.20 12.70
C SER A 52 3.36 -9.13 13.78
N LYS A 53 2.30 -9.89 13.47
CA LYS A 53 1.72 -10.93 14.34
C LYS A 53 2.57 -12.21 14.42
N LYS A 54 3.54 -12.41 13.53
CA LYS A 54 4.35 -13.63 13.43
C LYS A 54 5.78 -13.43 13.93
#